data_AF-A0A5C4PC01-F1
#
_entry.id   AF-A0A5C4PC01-F1
#
_cell.length_a   1.000
_cell.length_b   1.000
_cell.length_c   1.000
_cell.angle_alpha   90.00
_cell.angle_beta   90.00
_cell.angle_gamma   90.00
#
_symmetry.space_group_name_H-M   'P 1'
#
loop_
_entity.id
_entity.type
_entity.pdbx_description
1 polymer ?
#
loop_
_entity_poly.entity_id
_entity_poly.type
_entity_poly.pdbx_seq_one_letter_code
_entity_poly.pdbx_strand_id
1 'polypeptide(L)'
;MDQTIDIEARMISFLETQDHVRPLDGHVDQPINVKMADYLFFHGRAVTELKTLKIDPKEKILSQAKPAMDSGDFPLIFGDYDLEAAIKAMPDGQATMNRIFAKATTVVEGICRQARDQIASSKKHLGLDPETPGILLVLNEAIESIPVAQLVDRFSFWLEGGIEKRSDRFSQIDFVVLIQTTYRVKAQQGQTVPAFIIYNECNSHRHHLIERDVHAFLKSWAHSQGHRYATAHNVQSLKFEPNQPTPPLPQTTQEYVEHRYRQNRYLQELTEEEFIQYGCKVTGQMTSIVLIGGPKPSDETAMLFMTRFGEFLEECRLRSFDLKKVTSRMRIR
;
A
#
# COMPACT_ATOMS: atom_id res chain seq x y z
N MET A 1 27.88 4.94 -6.06
CA MET A 1 26.45 4.64 -6.20
C MET A 1 26.32 3.16 -5.92
N ASP A 2 26.20 2.81 -4.64
CA ASP A 2 25.93 1.42 -4.24
C ASP A 2 24.60 1.02 -4.86
N GLN A 3 24.61 0.01 -5.72
CA GLN A 3 23.38 -0.70 -6.03
C GLN A 3 22.94 -1.36 -4.73
N THR A 4 22.00 -0.75 -4.02
CA THR A 4 21.28 -1.41 -2.94
C THR A 4 20.78 -2.75 -3.47
N ILE A 5 21.36 -3.84 -2.96
CA ILE A 5 20.96 -5.20 -3.30
C ILE A 5 19.45 -5.31 -3.07
N ASP A 6 18.72 -5.77 -4.09
CA ASP A 6 17.27 -5.92 -4.01
C ASP A 6 16.84 -6.88 -2.88
N ILE A 7 15.59 -6.76 -2.42
CA ILE A 7 15.11 -7.56 -1.26
C ILE A 7 15.14 -9.06 -1.56
N GLU A 8 14.92 -9.45 -2.82
CA GLU A 8 14.95 -10.84 -3.25
C GLU A 8 16.34 -11.43 -3.09
N ALA A 9 17.38 -10.76 -3.58
CA ALA A 9 18.77 -11.17 -3.44
C ALA A 9 19.22 -11.18 -1.96
N ARG A 10 18.78 -10.21 -1.15
CA ARG A 10 19.02 -10.23 0.31
C ARG A 10 18.35 -11.44 0.97
N MET A 11 17.12 -11.76 0.57
CA MET A 11 16.40 -12.92 1.09
C MET A 11 17.08 -14.23 0.66
N ILE A 12 17.44 -14.38 -0.61
CA ILE A 12 18.15 -15.56 -1.12
C ILE A 12 19.47 -15.75 -0.38
N SER A 13 20.28 -14.70 -0.24
CA SER A 13 21.53 -14.75 0.51
C SER A 13 21.30 -15.14 1.98
N PHE A 14 20.24 -14.64 2.60
CA PHE A 14 19.87 -15.09 3.95
C PHE A 14 19.48 -16.57 3.97
N LEU A 15 18.65 -17.04 3.04
CA LEU A 15 18.21 -18.44 2.96
C LEU A 15 19.38 -19.42 2.79
N GLU A 16 20.41 -19.04 2.02
CA GLU A 16 21.64 -19.82 1.85
C GLU A 16 22.42 -20.02 3.16
N THR A 17 22.24 -19.13 4.15
CA THR A 17 22.89 -19.25 5.47
C THR A 17 22.09 -20.09 6.47
N GLN A 18 20.87 -20.50 6.12
CA GLN A 18 20.00 -21.25 7.03
C GLN A 18 20.15 -22.75 6.81
N ASP A 19 20.70 -23.45 7.81
CA ASP A 19 20.90 -24.91 7.80
C ASP A 19 19.60 -25.72 7.65
N HIS A 20 18.47 -25.13 8.04
CA HIS A 20 17.15 -25.73 7.94
C HIS A 20 16.43 -25.48 6.61
N VAL A 21 17.04 -24.76 5.66
CA VAL A 21 16.49 -24.46 4.34
C VAL A 21 17.20 -25.30 3.27
N ARG A 22 16.42 -25.90 2.37
CA ARG A 22 16.94 -26.61 1.19
C ARG A 22 16.33 -26.04 -0.08
N PRO A 23 17.12 -25.49 -1.02
CA PRO A 23 16.60 -25.12 -2.34
C PRO A 23 16.15 -26.38 -3.10
N LEU A 24 15.08 -26.23 -3.90
CA LEU A 24 14.55 -27.27 -4.77
C LEU A 24 14.90 -27.02 -6.23
N ASP A 25 14.88 -25.75 -6.66
CA ASP A 25 15.28 -25.39 -8.02
C ASP A 25 16.78 -25.63 -8.23
N GLY A 26 17.13 -26.29 -9.34
CA GLY A 26 18.50 -26.69 -9.67
C GLY A 26 19.16 -27.76 -8.77
N HIS A 27 18.48 -28.22 -7.70
CA HIS A 27 19.05 -29.13 -6.70
C HIS A 27 18.32 -30.48 -6.60
N VAL A 28 17.17 -30.61 -7.26
CA VAL A 28 16.39 -31.84 -7.36
C VAL A 28 16.04 -32.08 -8.83
N ASP A 29 16.11 -33.32 -9.28
CA ASP A 29 15.66 -33.69 -10.62
C ASP A 29 14.17 -33.39 -10.79
N GLN A 30 13.87 -32.43 -11.67
CA GLN A 30 12.50 -32.03 -11.98
C GLN A 30 12.00 -32.75 -13.24
N PRO A 31 10.82 -33.39 -13.19
CA PRO A 31 10.21 -33.95 -14.39
C PRO A 31 9.89 -32.86 -15.41
N ILE A 32 9.98 -33.22 -16.70
CA ILE A 32 9.60 -32.32 -17.80
C ILE A 32 8.16 -31.82 -17.58
N ASN A 33 7.97 -30.50 -17.66
CA ASN A 33 6.70 -29.79 -17.47
C ASN A 33 6.11 -29.78 -16.04
N VAL A 34 6.87 -30.21 -15.03
CA VAL A 34 6.45 -30.09 -13.63
C VAL A 34 7.14 -28.88 -13.00
N LYS A 35 6.36 -27.92 -12.52
CA LYS A 35 6.88 -26.80 -11.72
C LYS A 35 6.81 -27.15 -10.25
N MET A 36 7.95 -27.07 -9.57
CA MET A 36 8.06 -27.24 -8.13
C MET A 36 8.12 -25.90 -7.43
N ALA A 37 7.99 -25.94 -6.11
CA ALA A 37 8.20 -24.82 -5.24
C ALA A 37 9.71 -24.55 -5.09
N ASP A 38 10.08 -23.35 -4.67
CA ASP A 38 11.48 -22.95 -4.61
C ASP A 38 12.27 -23.63 -3.48
N TYR A 39 11.65 -23.90 -2.32
CA TYR A 39 12.37 -24.39 -1.12
C TYR A 39 11.61 -25.42 -0.28
N LEU A 40 12.37 -26.20 0.49
CA LEU A 40 11.90 -26.83 1.72
C LEU A 40 12.43 -26.08 2.93
N PHE A 41 11.55 -25.74 3.86
CA PHE A 41 11.89 -25.06 5.10
C PHE A 41 11.83 -26.02 6.28
N PHE A 42 12.48 -25.62 7.38
CA PHE A 42 12.42 -26.27 8.69
C PHE A 42 12.77 -27.77 8.66
N HIS A 43 13.84 -28.11 7.94
CA HIS A 43 14.28 -29.49 7.68
C HIS A 43 13.23 -30.35 6.97
N GLY A 44 12.52 -29.78 6.00
CA GLY A 44 11.52 -30.50 5.21
C GLY A 44 10.12 -30.52 5.81
N ARG A 45 9.91 -29.86 6.96
CA ARG A 45 8.58 -29.75 7.58
C ARG A 45 7.66 -28.74 6.89
N ALA A 46 8.16 -27.97 5.93
CA ALA A 46 7.32 -27.07 5.13
C ALA A 46 7.82 -26.98 3.69
N VAL A 47 6.88 -26.83 2.75
CA VAL A 47 7.17 -26.53 1.33
C VAL A 47 6.91 -25.06 1.10
N THR A 48 7.90 -24.32 0.58
CA THR A 48 7.84 -22.86 0.47
C THR A 48 8.04 -22.38 -0.96
N GLU A 49 7.10 -21.57 -1.45
CA GLU A 49 7.23 -20.80 -2.69
C GLU A 49 7.59 -19.35 -2.38
N LEU A 50 8.62 -18.82 -3.04
CA LEU A 50 9.05 -17.43 -2.92
C LEU A 50 8.50 -16.61 -4.10
N LYS A 51 7.88 -15.47 -3.79
CA LYS A 51 7.41 -14.51 -4.80
C LYS A 51 7.76 -13.08 -4.44
N THR A 52 8.26 -12.35 -5.43
CA THR A 52 8.60 -10.94 -5.29
C THR A 52 7.64 -10.07 -6.10
N LEU A 53 7.01 -9.10 -5.46
CA LEU A 53 6.12 -8.12 -6.09
C LEU A 53 6.95 -6.96 -6.63
N LYS A 54 7.34 -7.04 -7.91
CA LYS A 54 8.26 -6.09 -8.56
C LYS A 54 7.58 -4.97 -9.37
N ILE A 55 6.28 -5.11 -9.67
CA ILE A 55 5.56 -4.15 -10.52
C ILE A 55 4.43 -3.52 -9.72
N ASP A 56 4.53 -2.21 -9.51
CA ASP A 56 3.47 -1.42 -8.91
C ASP A 56 2.28 -1.27 -9.90
N PRO A 57 1.03 -1.61 -9.49
CA PRO A 57 -0.15 -1.49 -10.35
C PRO A 57 -0.70 -0.06 -10.46
N LYS A 58 0.07 1.00 -10.15
CA LYS A 58 -0.35 2.41 -10.19
C LYS A 58 -1.03 2.80 -11.51
N GLU A 59 -0.44 2.46 -12.65
CA GLU A 59 -1.05 2.75 -13.97
C GLU A 59 -2.38 2.02 -14.15
N LYS A 60 -2.49 0.79 -13.64
CA LYS A 60 -3.73 0.02 -13.67
C LYS A 60 -4.79 0.64 -12.77
N ILE A 61 -4.41 1.12 -11.57
CA ILE A 61 -5.31 1.87 -10.68
C ILE A 61 -5.82 3.13 -11.39
N LEU A 62 -4.92 3.94 -11.94
CA LEU A 62 -5.28 5.17 -12.66
C LEU A 62 -6.19 4.90 -13.87
N SER A 63 -5.89 3.88 -14.67
CA SER A 63 -6.72 3.53 -15.83
C SER A 63 -8.13 3.06 -15.42
N GLN A 64 -8.28 2.37 -14.29
CA GLN A 64 -9.59 1.98 -13.76
C GLN A 64 -10.32 3.14 -13.07
N ALA A 65 -9.59 4.13 -12.55
CA ALA A 65 -10.17 5.33 -11.93
C ALA A 65 -10.65 6.36 -12.96
N LYS A 66 -10.06 6.37 -14.17
CA LYS A 66 -10.35 7.35 -15.22
C LYS A 66 -11.85 7.58 -15.50
N PRO A 67 -12.71 6.55 -15.62
CA PRO A 67 -14.14 6.77 -15.83
C PRO A 67 -14.82 7.52 -14.69
N ALA A 68 -14.36 7.33 -13.45
CA ALA A 68 -14.84 8.10 -12.30
C ALA A 68 -14.31 9.53 -12.34
N MET A 69 -13.04 9.72 -12.72
CA MET A 69 -12.41 11.03 -12.87
C MET A 69 -13.03 11.92 -13.96
N ASP A 70 -13.47 11.30 -15.05
CA ASP A 70 -14.10 11.97 -16.18
C ASP A 70 -15.59 12.30 -15.90
N SER A 71 -16.14 11.88 -14.75
CA SER A 71 -17.54 12.07 -14.41
C SER A 71 -17.83 13.49 -13.88
N GLY A 72 -19.09 13.93 -14.03
CA GLY A 72 -19.56 15.21 -13.48
C GLY A 72 -19.50 15.26 -11.95
N ASP A 73 -19.53 14.11 -11.29
CA ASP A 73 -19.52 13.96 -9.83
C ASP A 73 -18.10 13.98 -9.25
N PHE A 74 -17.07 13.82 -10.07
CA PHE A 74 -15.70 13.88 -9.58
C PHE A 74 -15.37 15.27 -9.01
N PRO A 75 -14.79 15.38 -7.80
CA PRO A 75 -14.51 16.67 -7.19
C PRO A 75 -13.50 17.48 -8.01
N LEU A 76 -13.68 18.80 -8.07
CA LEU A 76 -12.66 19.70 -8.59
C LEU A 76 -11.60 19.90 -7.50
N ILE A 77 -10.42 19.31 -7.68
CA ILE A 77 -9.31 19.40 -6.73
C ILE A 77 -8.14 20.16 -7.36
N PHE A 78 -7.48 20.99 -6.56
CA PHE A 78 -6.27 21.72 -6.96
C PHE A 78 -5.00 20.97 -6.49
N GLY A 79 -4.02 20.85 -7.39
CA GLY A 79 -2.74 20.20 -7.11
C GLY A 79 -2.81 18.66 -7.08
N ASP A 80 -1.82 18.05 -6.45
CA ASP A 80 -1.82 16.60 -6.17
C ASP A 80 -2.96 16.25 -5.21
N TYR A 81 -3.57 15.08 -5.38
CA TYR A 81 -4.70 14.68 -4.55
C TYR A 81 -4.63 13.20 -4.19
N ASP A 82 -5.26 12.88 -3.06
CA ASP A 82 -5.51 11.49 -2.67
C ASP A 82 -6.68 10.97 -3.50
N LEU A 83 -6.38 10.12 -4.48
CA LEU A 83 -7.37 9.49 -5.35
C LEU A 83 -8.41 8.70 -4.55
N GLU A 84 -8.03 8.10 -3.43
CA GLU A 84 -8.94 7.34 -2.57
C GLU A 84 -9.95 8.25 -1.88
N ALA A 85 -9.48 9.34 -1.29
CA ALA A 85 -10.35 10.32 -0.67
C ALA A 85 -11.30 10.96 -1.71
N ALA A 86 -10.77 11.32 -2.89
CA ALA A 86 -11.54 11.93 -3.97
C ALA A 86 -12.68 11.01 -4.46
N ILE A 87 -12.37 9.74 -4.74
CA ILE A 87 -13.37 8.78 -5.22
C ILE A 87 -14.38 8.46 -4.12
N LYS A 88 -13.96 8.28 -2.86
CA LYS A 88 -14.88 7.98 -1.75
C LYS A 88 -15.90 9.09 -1.48
N ALA A 89 -15.59 10.33 -1.83
CA ALA A 89 -16.50 11.47 -1.70
C ALA A 89 -17.62 11.48 -2.77
N MET A 90 -17.50 10.66 -3.83
CA MET A 90 -18.50 10.55 -4.89
C MET A 90 -19.68 9.65 -4.48
N PRO A 91 -20.85 9.76 -5.15
CA PRO A 91 -21.90 8.75 -5.09
C PRO A 91 -21.32 7.36 -5.42
N ASP A 92 -21.66 6.35 -4.62
CA ASP A 92 -21.12 4.98 -4.73
C ASP A 92 -19.58 4.87 -4.71
N GLY A 93 -18.90 5.89 -4.18
CA GLY A 93 -17.44 6.01 -4.17
C GLY A 93 -16.72 4.79 -3.57
N GLN A 94 -17.23 4.27 -2.45
CA GLN A 94 -16.66 3.08 -1.81
C GLN A 94 -16.75 1.83 -2.70
N ALA A 95 -17.88 1.61 -3.38
CA ALA A 95 -18.06 0.47 -4.28
C ALA A 95 -17.17 0.60 -5.52
N THR A 96 -17.04 1.82 -6.06
CA THR A 96 -16.13 2.13 -7.16
C THR A 96 -14.69 1.85 -6.76
N MET A 97 -14.28 2.28 -5.57
CA MET A 97 -12.92 2.06 -5.10
C MET A 97 -12.60 0.58 -4.86
N ASN A 98 -13.54 -0.16 -4.26
CA ASN A 98 -13.40 -1.62 -4.10
C ASN A 98 -13.22 -2.33 -5.46
N ARG A 99 -13.93 -1.88 -6.50
CA ARG A 99 -13.81 -2.43 -7.86
C ARG A 99 -12.45 -2.12 -8.49
N ILE A 100 -11.94 -0.90 -8.33
CA ILE A 100 -10.63 -0.48 -8.82
C ILE A 100 -9.54 -1.37 -8.19
N PHE A 101 -9.53 -1.48 -6.86
CA PHE A 101 -8.54 -2.29 -6.14
C PHE A 101 -8.67 -3.78 -6.45
N ALA A 102 -9.89 -4.33 -6.55
CA ALA A 102 -10.10 -5.73 -6.92
C ALA A 102 -9.47 -6.05 -8.29
N LYS A 103 -9.60 -5.14 -9.26
CA LYS A 103 -8.97 -5.28 -10.58
C LYS A 103 -7.46 -5.06 -10.53
N ALA A 104 -6.98 -4.08 -9.77
CA ALA A 104 -5.55 -3.81 -9.62
C ALA A 104 -4.80 -5.01 -9.01
N THR A 105 -5.45 -5.74 -8.11
CA THR A 105 -4.87 -6.83 -7.32
C THR A 105 -5.12 -8.23 -7.89
N THR A 106 -5.54 -8.35 -9.15
CA THR A 106 -5.69 -9.67 -9.81
C THR A 106 -4.39 -10.48 -9.86
N VAL A 107 -3.24 -9.81 -9.80
CA VAL A 107 -1.92 -10.47 -9.72
C VAL A 107 -1.78 -11.35 -8.47
N VAL A 108 -2.40 -10.95 -7.35
CA VAL A 108 -2.38 -11.69 -6.09
C VAL A 108 -3.03 -13.07 -6.26
N GLU A 109 -4.13 -13.15 -7.02
CA GLU A 109 -4.78 -14.43 -7.33
C GLU A 109 -3.85 -15.36 -8.13
N GLY A 110 -3.18 -14.80 -9.14
CA GLY A 110 -2.24 -15.53 -9.98
C GLY A 110 -1.11 -16.12 -9.15
N ILE A 111 -0.57 -15.32 -8.23
CA ILE A 111 0.48 -15.72 -7.29
C ILE A 111 0.00 -16.86 -6.38
N CYS A 112 -1.16 -16.71 -5.73
CA CYS A 112 -1.71 -17.78 -4.88
C CYS A 112 -1.97 -19.07 -5.66
N ARG A 113 -2.46 -18.96 -6.90
CA ARG A 113 -2.75 -20.13 -7.75
C ARG A 113 -1.48 -20.88 -8.15
N GLN A 114 -0.47 -20.14 -8.60
CA GLN A 114 0.83 -20.72 -8.96
C GLN A 114 1.50 -21.39 -7.76
N ALA A 115 1.57 -20.68 -6.62
CA ALA A 115 2.16 -21.21 -5.40
C ALA A 115 1.45 -22.48 -4.92
N ARG A 116 0.11 -22.50 -4.92
CA ARG A 116 -0.67 -23.71 -4.61
C ARG A 116 -0.27 -24.89 -5.50
N ASP A 117 -0.20 -24.69 -6.81
CA ASP A 117 0.10 -25.75 -7.76
C ASP A 117 1.54 -26.27 -7.59
N GLN A 118 2.50 -25.35 -7.39
CA GLN A 118 3.91 -25.68 -7.15
C GLN A 118 4.12 -26.41 -5.83
N ILE A 119 3.45 -25.98 -4.75
CA ILE A 119 3.49 -26.65 -3.45
C ILE A 119 2.90 -28.05 -3.55
N ALA A 120 1.71 -28.20 -4.15
CA ALA A 120 1.06 -29.50 -4.34
C ALA A 120 1.94 -30.46 -5.13
N SER A 121 2.51 -29.97 -6.23
CA SER A 121 3.38 -30.74 -7.09
C SER A 121 4.67 -31.18 -6.37
N SER A 122 5.25 -30.28 -5.56
CA SER A 122 6.46 -30.58 -4.80
C SER A 122 6.22 -31.67 -3.75
N LYS A 123 5.13 -31.58 -2.99
CA LYS A 123 4.75 -32.63 -2.03
C LYS A 123 4.63 -33.99 -2.72
N LYS A 124 3.93 -34.03 -3.86
CA LYS A 124 3.73 -35.25 -4.63
C LYS A 124 5.03 -35.82 -5.18
N HIS A 125 5.86 -34.99 -5.80
CA HIS A 125 7.10 -35.42 -6.46
C HIS A 125 8.16 -35.89 -5.46
N LEU A 126 8.25 -35.22 -4.31
CA LEU A 126 9.21 -35.55 -3.26
C LEU A 126 8.70 -36.64 -2.30
N GLY A 127 7.47 -37.14 -2.48
CA GLY A 127 6.87 -38.14 -1.59
C GLY A 127 6.68 -37.64 -0.15
N LEU A 128 6.43 -36.35 0.04
CA LEU A 128 6.19 -35.76 1.36
C LEU A 128 4.80 -36.14 1.87
N ASP A 129 4.62 -36.06 3.18
CA ASP A 129 3.30 -36.16 3.80
C ASP A 129 2.37 -35.10 3.17
N PRO A 130 1.18 -35.47 2.66
CA PRO A 130 0.19 -34.51 2.16
C PRO A 130 -0.15 -33.39 3.15
N GLU A 131 -0.07 -33.68 4.46
CA GLU A 131 -0.30 -32.72 5.55
C GLU A 131 0.92 -31.84 5.86
N THR A 132 2.03 -31.99 5.13
CA THR A 132 3.18 -31.06 5.23
C THR A 132 2.69 -29.64 4.93
N PRO A 133 2.84 -28.66 5.85
CA PRO A 133 2.40 -27.29 5.61
C PRO A 133 3.03 -26.63 4.39
N GLY A 134 2.25 -25.82 3.67
CA GLY A 134 2.70 -24.98 2.57
C GLY A 134 2.83 -23.52 2.96
N ILE A 135 3.91 -22.86 2.55
CA ILE A 135 4.16 -21.44 2.80
C ILE A 135 4.29 -20.70 1.47
N LEU A 136 3.57 -19.60 1.34
CA LEU A 136 3.80 -18.62 0.30
C LEU A 136 4.54 -17.42 0.91
N LEU A 137 5.84 -17.34 0.67
CA LEU A 137 6.69 -16.23 1.11
C LEU A 137 6.66 -15.12 0.06
N VAL A 138 6.09 -13.97 0.41
CA VAL A 138 5.91 -12.82 -0.49
C VAL A 138 6.76 -11.65 -0.04
N LEU A 139 7.61 -11.16 -0.93
CA LEU A 139 8.41 -9.97 -0.75
C LEU A 139 7.75 -8.81 -1.52
N ASN A 140 7.26 -7.79 -0.81
CA ASN A 140 6.79 -6.57 -1.47
C ASN A 140 7.93 -5.57 -1.66
N GLU A 141 8.52 -5.60 -2.84
CA GLU A 141 9.64 -4.74 -3.23
C GLU A 141 9.18 -3.39 -3.78
N ALA A 142 8.09 -3.38 -4.58
CA ALA A 142 7.74 -2.21 -5.39
C ALA A 142 6.30 -1.72 -5.22
N ILE A 143 5.37 -2.48 -4.63
CA ILE A 143 3.98 -2.04 -4.52
C ILE A 143 3.87 -1.01 -3.39
N GLU A 144 3.66 0.25 -3.78
CA GLU A 144 3.39 1.41 -2.92
C GLU A 144 1.99 2.00 -3.15
N SER A 145 1.40 1.78 -4.33
CA SER A 145 0.08 2.32 -4.68
C SER A 145 -1.10 1.61 -4.02
N ILE A 146 -0.88 0.46 -3.38
CA ILE A 146 -1.90 -0.29 -2.65
C ILE A 146 -1.58 -0.24 -1.16
N PRO A 147 -2.48 0.32 -0.32
CA PRO A 147 -2.29 0.32 1.12
C PRO A 147 -2.04 -1.09 1.67
N VAL A 148 -1.11 -1.20 2.63
CA VAL A 148 -0.71 -2.49 3.23
C VAL A 148 -1.91 -3.32 3.70
N ALA A 149 -2.86 -2.69 4.41
CA ALA A 149 -4.05 -3.37 4.91
C ALA A 149 -4.87 -3.99 3.77
N GLN A 150 -5.05 -3.26 2.67
CA GLN A 150 -5.77 -3.78 1.51
C GLN A 150 -5.02 -4.94 0.86
N LEU A 151 -3.69 -4.87 0.75
CA LEU A 151 -2.90 -5.98 0.19
C LEU A 151 -3.03 -7.25 1.05
N VAL A 152 -2.98 -7.12 2.38
CA VAL A 152 -3.24 -8.20 3.33
C VAL A 152 -4.65 -8.78 3.12
N ASP A 153 -5.67 -7.92 3.08
CA ASP A 153 -7.07 -8.33 2.86
C ASP A 153 -7.25 -9.08 1.54
N ARG A 154 -6.48 -8.74 0.50
CA ARG A 154 -6.54 -9.45 -0.79
C ARG A 154 -5.95 -10.86 -0.71
N PHE A 155 -4.86 -11.06 0.02
CA PHE A 155 -4.36 -12.41 0.27
C PHE A 155 -5.36 -13.22 1.08
N SER A 156 -5.91 -12.66 2.17
CA SER A 156 -6.95 -13.31 2.98
C SER A 156 -8.18 -13.68 2.15
N PHE A 157 -8.68 -12.75 1.33
CA PHE A 157 -9.82 -12.98 0.42
C PHE A 157 -9.62 -14.19 -0.49
N TRP A 158 -8.42 -14.36 -1.04
CA TRP A 158 -8.13 -15.51 -1.89
C TRP A 158 -8.02 -16.80 -1.09
N LEU A 159 -7.33 -16.80 0.06
CA LEU A 159 -7.24 -17.97 0.93
C LEU A 159 -8.63 -18.48 1.38
N GLU A 160 -9.58 -17.56 1.61
CA GLU A 160 -10.99 -17.86 1.91
C GLU A 160 -11.79 -18.40 0.71
N GLY A 161 -11.16 -18.63 -0.45
CA GLY A 161 -11.81 -19.16 -1.64
C GLY A 161 -12.32 -18.11 -2.64
N GLY A 162 -12.03 -16.84 -2.41
CA GLY A 162 -12.39 -15.74 -3.30
C GLY A 162 -13.89 -15.55 -3.47
N ILE A 163 -14.32 -15.22 -4.69
CA ILE A 163 -15.73 -14.93 -5.02
C ILE A 163 -16.63 -16.15 -4.78
N GLU A 164 -16.12 -17.34 -5.11
CA GLU A 164 -16.86 -18.60 -4.98
C GLU A 164 -16.91 -19.11 -3.54
N LYS A 165 -16.17 -18.47 -2.61
CA LYS A 165 -16.05 -18.89 -1.20
C LYS A 165 -15.72 -20.38 -1.03
N ARG A 166 -14.94 -20.91 -1.98
CA ARG A 166 -14.47 -22.29 -2.00
C ARG A 166 -13.21 -22.41 -1.16
N SER A 167 -13.36 -22.57 0.15
CA SER A 167 -12.25 -22.48 1.13
C SER A 167 -11.13 -23.51 0.91
N ASP A 168 -11.42 -24.63 0.24
CA ASP A 168 -10.42 -25.66 -0.12
C ASP A 168 -9.55 -25.26 -1.34
N ARG A 169 -9.91 -24.20 -2.07
CA ARG A 169 -9.29 -23.80 -3.35
C ARG A 169 -7.79 -23.58 -3.23
N PHE A 170 -7.33 -23.08 -2.08
CA PHE A 170 -5.93 -22.82 -1.77
C PHE A 170 -5.46 -23.61 -0.53
N SER A 171 -6.08 -24.75 -0.24
CA SER A 171 -5.74 -25.65 0.89
C SER A 171 -4.28 -26.14 0.92
N GLN A 172 -3.53 -25.96 -0.15
CA GLN A 172 -2.10 -26.26 -0.19
C GLN A 172 -1.23 -25.17 0.43
N ILE A 173 -1.79 -23.99 0.71
CA ILE A 173 -1.13 -22.86 1.37
C ILE A 173 -1.71 -22.75 2.77
N ASP A 174 -0.87 -22.92 3.78
CA ASP A 174 -1.20 -22.76 5.20
C ASP A 174 -0.96 -21.32 5.64
N PHE A 175 0.15 -20.74 5.18
CA PHE A 175 0.57 -19.40 5.55
C PHE A 175 0.95 -18.60 4.30
N VAL A 176 0.52 -17.35 4.25
CA VAL A 176 1.20 -16.33 3.45
C VAL A 176 2.04 -15.50 4.42
N VAL A 177 3.35 -15.46 4.17
CA VAL A 177 4.28 -14.61 4.92
C VAL A 177 4.64 -13.43 4.03
N LEU A 178 4.10 -12.25 4.34
CA LEU A 178 4.24 -11.05 3.52
C LEU A 178 5.18 -10.03 4.19
N ILE A 179 6.35 -9.79 3.59
CA ILE A 179 7.35 -8.83 4.07
C ILE A 179 7.24 -7.54 3.24
N GLN A 180 7.10 -6.39 3.91
CA GLN A 180 6.79 -5.09 3.28
C GLN A 180 7.95 -4.11 3.38
N THR A 181 8.81 -3.98 2.35
CA THR A 181 9.90 -2.99 2.38
C THR A 181 9.51 -1.60 1.87
N THR A 182 8.37 -1.51 1.19
CA THR A 182 7.80 -0.25 0.68
C THR A 182 7.07 0.57 1.74
N TYR A 183 6.83 -0.01 2.92
CA TYR A 183 6.13 0.63 4.03
C TYR A 183 6.91 0.51 5.33
N ARG A 184 6.64 1.44 6.26
CA ARG A 184 7.12 1.37 7.64
C ARG A 184 5.98 1.61 8.63
N VAL A 185 6.12 1.03 9.82
CA VAL A 185 5.23 1.34 10.95
C VAL A 185 5.69 2.66 11.59
N LYS A 186 4.75 3.60 11.73
CA LYS A 186 4.98 4.89 12.38
C LYS A 186 5.10 4.68 13.89
N ALA A 187 6.28 4.30 14.36
CA ALA A 187 6.61 4.17 15.77
C ALA A 187 7.29 5.44 16.30
N GLN A 188 7.11 5.72 17.60
CA GLN A 188 7.96 6.67 18.31
C GLN A 188 9.37 6.08 18.41
N GLN A 189 10.28 6.57 17.56
CA GLN A 189 11.69 6.17 17.39
C GLN A 189 11.92 4.84 16.66
N GLY A 190 12.49 4.94 15.45
CA GLY A 190 12.98 3.82 14.63
C GLY A 190 12.17 3.58 13.35
N GLN A 191 12.84 3.03 12.33
CA GLN A 191 12.18 2.52 11.12
C GLN A 191 11.85 1.04 11.34
N THR A 192 10.56 0.70 11.36
CA THR A 192 10.08 -0.69 11.54
C THR A 192 9.50 -1.20 10.23
N VAL A 193 10.10 -2.25 9.66
CA VAL A 193 9.62 -2.94 8.46
C VAL A 193 8.53 -3.94 8.87
N PRO A 194 7.28 -3.81 8.38
CA PRO A 194 6.23 -4.73 8.75
C PRO A 194 6.33 -6.07 8.00
N ALA A 195 6.06 -7.15 8.71
CA ALA A 195 5.85 -8.48 8.16
C ALA A 195 4.53 -9.06 8.69
N PHE A 196 3.75 -9.68 7.83
CA PHE A 196 2.44 -10.24 8.14
C PHE A 196 2.46 -11.75 7.97
N ILE A 197 1.88 -12.46 8.93
CA ILE A 197 1.54 -13.88 8.80
C ILE A 197 0.03 -13.92 8.59
N ILE A 198 -0.38 -14.37 7.40
CA ILE A 198 -1.78 -14.49 7.02
C ILE A 198 -2.11 -15.98 7.01
N TYR A 199 -3.01 -16.39 7.90
CA TYR A 199 -3.38 -17.78 8.12
C TYR A 199 -4.47 -18.20 7.15
N ASN A 200 -4.37 -19.41 6.61
CA ASN A 200 -5.46 -20.03 5.89
C ASN A 200 -6.29 -20.90 6.84
N GLU A 201 -7.40 -20.38 7.33
CA GLU A 201 -8.22 -21.04 8.35
C GLU A 201 -8.69 -22.46 7.99
N CYS A 202 -8.77 -22.80 6.70
CA CYS A 202 -9.12 -24.16 6.28
C CYS A 202 -8.07 -25.21 6.66
N ASN A 203 -6.85 -24.78 7.00
CA ASN A 203 -5.74 -25.62 7.44
C ASN A 203 -5.40 -25.44 8.94
N SER A 204 -6.28 -24.80 9.71
CA SER A 204 -6.06 -24.48 11.13
C SER A 204 -5.65 -25.68 11.99
N HIS A 205 -6.11 -26.88 11.65
CA HIS A 205 -5.75 -28.12 12.34
C HIS A 205 -4.25 -28.43 12.33
N ARG A 206 -3.48 -27.90 11.37
CA ARG A 206 -2.04 -28.19 11.23
C ARG A 206 -1.12 -26.97 11.32
N HIS A 207 -1.64 -25.77 11.58
CA HIS A 207 -0.81 -24.57 11.75
C HIS A 207 0.24 -24.72 12.87
N HIS A 208 -0.14 -25.37 13.96
CA HIS A 208 0.71 -25.61 15.14
C HIS A 208 2.00 -26.38 14.82
N LEU A 209 2.08 -27.10 13.69
CA LEU A 209 3.25 -27.88 13.30
C LEU A 209 4.48 -27.01 13.00
N ILE A 210 4.28 -25.78 12.50
CA ILE A 210 5.37 -24.90 12.04
C ILE A 210 5.22 -23.43 12.46
N GLU A 211 4.12 -23.02 13.10
CA GLU A 211 3.88 -21.61 13.46
C GLU A 211 5.05 -20.99 14.24
N ARG A 212 5.57 -21.71 15.26
CA ARG A 212 6.73 -21.27 16.03
C ARG A 212 7.98 -21.08 15.16
N ASP A 213 8.15 -21.93 14.15
CA ASP A 213 9.29 -21.89 13.23
C ASP A 213 9.17 -20.71 12.27
N VAL A 214 7.96 -20.36 11.81
CA VAL A 214 7.70 -19.15 11.01
C VAL A 214 8.07 -17.88 11.80
N HIS A 215 7.72 -17.82 13.09
CA HIS A 215 8.13 -16.73 13.96
C HIS A 215 9.65 -16.67 14.17
N ALA A 216 10.30 -17.82 14.37
CA ALA A 216 11.75 -17.91 14.51
C ALA A 216 12.46 -17.47 13.21
N PHE A 217 11.96 -17.88 12.05
CA PHE A 217 12.44 -17.46 10.74
C PHE A 217 12.38 -15.94 10.57
N LEU A 218 11.23 -15.31 10.85
CA LEU A 218 11.08 -13.86 10.76
C LEU A 218 11.99 -13.11 11.74
N LYS A 219 12.20 -13.68 12.93
CA LYS A 219 13.17 -13.14 13.90
C LYS A 219 14.59 -13.23 13.34
N SER A 220 15.03 -14.37 12.82
CA SER A 220 16.36 -14.56 12.24
C SER A 220 16.58 -13.63 11.04
N TRP A 221 15.58 -13.49 10.17
CA TRP A 221 15.58 -12.54 9.07
C TRP A 221 15.78 -11.10 9.57
N ALA A 222 14.98 -10.65 10.55
CA ALA A 222 15.14 -9.30 11.10
C ALA A 222 16.56 -9.05 11.63
N HIS A 223 17.15 -10.02 12.34
CA HIS A 223 18.51 -9.89 12.87
C HIS A 223 19.57 -9.88 11.78
N SER A 224 19.43 -10.69 10.72
CA SER A 224 20.38 -10.69 9.60
C SER A 224 20.37 -9.35 8.84
N GLN A 225 19.26 -8.61 8.90
CA GLN A 225 19.14 -7.26 8.35
C GLN A 225 19.52 -6.15 9.35
N GLY A 226 20.03 -6.49 10.54
CA GLY A 226 20.40 -5.52 11.57
C GLY A 226 19.21 -4.87 12.29
N HIS A 227 18.01 -5.45 12.18
CA HIS A 227 16.79 -4.93 12.79
C HIS A 227 16.44 -5.67 14.09
N ARG A 228 15.72 -4.97 14.99
CA ARG A 228 15.07 -5.61 16.14
C ARG A 228 13.77 -6.26 15.72
N TYR A 229 13.45 -7.42 16.31
CA TYR A 229 12.19 -8.11 16.09
C TYR A 229 11.20 -7.78 17.22
N ALA A 230 9.96 -7.43 16.86
CA ALA A 230 8.85 -7.26 17.78
C ALA A 230 7.57 -7.80 17.15
N THR A 231 6.67 -8.32 17.97
CA THR A 231 5.34 -8.76 17.56
C THR A 231 4.28 -7.75 17.98
N ALA A 232 3.26 -7.58 17.15
CA ALA A 232 2.10 -6.78 17.48
C ALA A 232 0.84 -7.59 17.17
N HIS A 233 -0.06 -7.71 18.14
CA HIS A 233 -1.32 -8.44 17.99
C HIS A 233 -2.48 -7.55 17.56
N ASN A 234 -2.41 -6.24 17.86
CA ASN A 234 -3.41 -5.27 17.42
C ASN A 234 -2.88 -4.50 16.20
N VAL A 235 -3.10 -5.06 15.00
CA VAL A 235 -2.68 -4.43 13.74
C VAL A 235 -3.47 -3.14 13.45
N GLN A 236 -4.72 -3.05 13.93
CA GLN A 236 -5.61 -1.90 13.67
C GLN A 236 -5.13 -0.60 14.33
N SER A 237 -4.38 -0.68 15.42
CA SER A 237 -3.80 0.50 16.08
C SER A 237 -2.51 0.99 15.43
N LEU A 238 -1.92 0.22 14.52
CA LEU A 238 -0.70 0.58 13.83
C LEU A 238 -1.00 1.54 12.67
N LYS A 239 -0.16 2.56 12.53
CA LYS A 239 -0.18 3.47 11.38
C LYS A 239 0.97 3.10 10.46
N PHE A 240 0.66 2.83 9.20
CA PHE A 240 1.62 2.53 8.16
C PHE A 240 1.83 3.77 7.29
N GLU A 241 3.07 4.04 6.91
CA GLU A 241 3.41 5.09 5.95
C GLU A 241 4.37 4.55 4.88
N PRO A 242 4.29 5.04 3.64
CA PRO A 242 5.27 4.71 2.62
C PRO A 242 6.68 4.99 3.10
N ASN A 243 7.62 4.12 2.75
CA ASN A 243 9.03 4.28 3.08
C ASN A 243 9.71 5.28 2.13
N GLN A 244 9.23 6.52 2.12
CA GLN A 244 9.77 7.58 1.29
C GLN A 244 10.88 8.36 2.01
N PRO A 245 11.87 8.88 1.27
CA PRO A 245 12.85 9.81 1.81
C PRO A 245 12.15 11.08 2.30
N THR A 246 12.77 11.76 3.27
CA THR A 246 12.26 13.03 3.79
C THR A 246 12.05 14.01 2.62
N PRO A 247 10.88 14.66 2.52
CA PRO A 247 10.66 15.62 1.45
C PRO A 247 11.72 16.74 1.52
N PRO A 248 12.19 17.25 0.37
CA PRO A 248 13.16 18.33 0.33
C PRO A 248 12.62 19.58 1.03
N LEU A 249 13.54 20.43 1.48
CA LEU A 249 13.17 21.75 2.01
C LEU A 249 12.43 22.57 0.95
N PRO A 250 11.48 23.45 1.34
CA PRO A 250 10.79 24.33 0.41
C PRO A 250 11.77 25.13 -0.45
N GLN A 251 11.62 25.02 -1.77
CA GLN A 251 12.41 25.70 -2.80
C GLN A 251 11.65 26.87 -3.43
N THR A 252 10.31 26.90 -3.32
CA THR A 252 9.48 27.99 -3.85
C THR A 252 8.73 28.75 -2.75
N THR A 253 8.31 29.99 -3.05
CA THR A 253 7.47 30.80 -2.14
C THR A 253 6.16 30.09 -1.81
N GLN A 254 5.57 29.38 -2.78
CA GLN A 254 4.36 28.58 -2.55
C GLN A 254 4.64 27.45 -1.56
N GLU A 255 5.70 26.67 -1.77
CA GLU A 255 6.09 25.59 -0.86
C GLU A 255 6.39 26.10 0.55
N TYR A 256 6.97 27.30 0.68
CA TYR A 256 7.21 27.94 1.96
C TYR A 256 5.90 28.29 2.68
N VAL A 257 4.93 28.86 1.96
CA VAL A 257 3.58 29.16 2.51
C VAL A 257 2.88 27.88 2.93
N GLU A 258 2.88 26.85 2.08
CA GLU A 258 2.28 25.54 2.39
C GLU A 258 2.94 24.89 3.61
N HIS A 259 4.27 24.89 3.67
CA HIS A 259 5.03 24.31 4.79
C HIS A 259 4.69 25.01 6.10
N ARG A 260 4.70 26.35 6.12
CA ARG A 260 4.31 27.15 7.28
C ARG A 260 2.85 26.88 7.68
N TYR A 261 1.96 26.76 6.71
CA TYR A 261 0.55 26.48 6.95
C TYR A 261 0.34 25.09 7.58
N ARG A 262 1.03 24.05 7.11
CA ARG A 262 0.97 22.71 7.72
C ARG A 262 1.43 22.69 9.18
N GLN A 263 2.35 23.58 9.57
CA GLN A 263 2.80 23.71 10.96
C GLN A 263 1.77 24.41 11.86
N ASN A 264 0.92 25.27 11.28
CA ASN A 264 -0.15 25.96 11.99
C ASN A 264 -1.42 26.01 11.14
N ARG A 265 -2.12 24.87 11.10
CA ARG A 265 -3.24 24.61 10.19
C ARG A 265 -4.54 25.28 10.66
N TYR A 266 -4.54 26.59 10.79
CA TYR A 266 -5.62 27.35 11.43
C TYR A 266 -6.98 27.26 10.72
N LEU A 267 -7.03 26.93 9.42
CA LEU A 267 -8.32 26.75 8.74
C LEU A 267 -8.95 25.39 9.07
N GLN A 268 -8.24 24.43 9.68
CA GLN A 268 -8.77 23.09 9.98
C GLN A 268 -10.02 23.11 10.88
N GLU A 269 -10.15 24.14 11.72
CA GLU A 269 -11.23 24.28 12.70
C GLU A 269 -12.52 24.83 12.06
N LEU A 270 -12.44 25.37 10.85
CA LEU A 270 -13.61 25.89 10.14
C LEU A 270 -14.54 24.75 9.74
N THR A 271 -15.83 24.93 10.02
CA THR A 271 -16.91 24.11 9.46
C THR A 271 -16.90 24.20 7.93
N GLU A 272 -17.58 23.26 7.27
CA GLU A 272 -17.63 23.27 5.80
C GLU A 272 -18.22 24.58 5.24
N GLU A 273 -19.29 25.10 5.85
CA GLU A 273 -19.93 26.35 5.42
C GLU A 273 -19.01 27.57 5.64
N GLU A 274 -18.34 27.67 6.80
CA GLU A 274 -17.37 28.73 7.06
C GLU A 274 -16.18 28.65 6.10
N PHE A 275 -15.71 27.44 5.79
CA PHE A 275 -14.63 27.22 4.85
C PHE A 275 -15.03 27.60 3.42
N ILE A 276 -16.27 27.29 2.99
CA ILE A 276 -16.81 27.76 1.70
C ILE A 276 -16.85 29.29 1.64
N GLN A 277 -17.33 29.95 2.70
CA GLN A 277 -17.38 31.40 2.77
C GLN A 277 -15.98 32.03 2.74
N TYR A 278 -15.03 31.44 3.47
CA TYR A 278 -13.63 31.82 3.43
C TYR A 278 -13.06 31.68 2.00
N GLY A 279 -13.31 30.54 1.35
CA GLY A 279 -12.93 30.28 -0.05
C GLY A 279 -13.48 31.31 -1.03
N CYS A 280 -14.76 31.67 -0.91
CA CYS A 280 -15.37 32.72 -1.73
C CYS A 280 -14.68 34.08 -1.52
N LYS A 281 -14.36 34.42 -0.27
CA LYS A 281 -13.68 35.67 0.09
C LYS A 281 -12.28 35.74 -0.52
N VAL A 282 -11.45 34.71 -0.32
CA VAL A 282 -10.06 34.73 -0.82
C VAL A 282 -10.00 34.64 -2.34
N THR A 283 -10.91 33.89 -2.97
CA THR A 283 -11.01 33.84 -4.44
C THR A 283 -11.43 35.20 -5.01
N GLY A 284 -12.38 35.89 -4.38
CA GLY A 284 -12.77 37.26 -4.77
C GLY A 284 -11.64 38.28 -4.59
N GLN A 285 -10.82 38.15 -3.54
CA GLN A 285 -9.62 38.95 -3.34
C GLN A 285 -8.60 38.76 -4.48
N MET A 286 -8.39 37.51 -4.90
CA MET A 286 -7.50 37.20 -6.02
C MET A 286 -7.94 37.84 -7.34
N THR A 287 -9.24 38.00 -7.58
CA THR A 287 -9.76 38.69 -8.78
C THR A 287 -9.15 40.08 -8.94
N SER A 288 -9.00 40.85 -7.86
CA SER A 288 -8.40 42.19 -7.90
C SER A 288 -6.93 42.20 -8.34
N ILE A 289 -6.23 41.08 -8.14
CA ILE A 289 -4.82 40.91 -8.52
C ILE A 289 -4.71 40.45 -9.96
N VAL A 290 -5.56 39.52 -10.41
CA VAL A 290 -5.42 38.88 -11.73
C VAL A 290 -6.15 39.62 -12.85
N LEU A 291 -7.16 40.45 -12.55
CA LEU A 291 -7.95 41.15 -13.57
C LEU A 291 -7.11 42.20 -14.32
N ILE A 292 -7.06 42.10 -15.65
CA ILE A 292 -6.35 43.05 -16.51
C ILE A 292 -7.15 44.35 -16.60
N GLY A 293 -6.50 45.51 -16.41
CA GLY A 293 -7.13 46.83 -16.49
C GLY A 293 -7.91 47.29 -15.25
N GLY A 294 -8.04 46.43 -14.23
CA GLY A 294 -8.64 46.80 -12.94
C GLY A 294 -7.65 47.52 -12.00
N PRO A 295 -8.16 48.30 -11.03
CA PRO A 295 -7.32 48.90 -10.00
C PRO A 295 -6.61 47.82 -9.19
N LYS A 296 -5.26 47.90 -9.13
CA LYS A 296 -4.43 46.93 -8.42
C LYS A 296 -4.29 47.31 -6.95
N PRO A 297 -4.33 46.33 -6.03
CA PRO A 297 -3.97 46.57 -4.63
C PRO A 297 -2.48 46.92 -4.49
N SER A 298 -2.08 47.45 -3.33
CA SER A 298 -0.65 47.62 -3.01
C SER A 298 0.08 46.27 -2.99
N ASP A 299 1.39 46.27 -3.18
CA ASP A 299 2.22 45.05 -3.19
C ASP A 299 2.04 44.24 -1.90
N GLU A 300 2.03 44.91 -0.74
CA GLU A 300 1.80 44.26 0.56
C GLU A 300 0.43 43.56 0.62
N THR A 301 -0.61 44.23 0.12
CA THR A 301 -1.97 43.68 0.09
C THR A 301 -2.06 42.52 -0.91
N ALA A 302 -1.40 42.64 -2.06
CA ALA A 302 -1.32 41.60 -3.06
C ALA A 302 -0.65 40.33 -2.50
N MET A 303 0.48 40.48 -1.82
CA MET A 303 1.19 39.39 -1.16
C MET A 303 0.34 38.71 -0.08
N LEU A 304 -0.41 39.49 0.71
CA LEU A 304 -1.31 38.96 1.72
C LEU A 304 -2.42 38.09 1.09
N PHE A 305 -3.03 38.56 0.00
CA PHE A 305 -4.08 37.83 -0.71
C PHE A 305 -3.54 36.55 -1.36
N MET A 306 -2.39 36.62 -2.02
CA MET A 306 -1.73 35.43 -2.60
C MET A 306 -1.40 34.39 -1.53
N THR A 307 -0.90 34.83 -0.37
CA THR A 307 -0.58 33.94 0.76
C THR A 307 -1.84 33.23 1.26
N ARG A 308 -2.92 33.98 1.55
CA ARG A 308 -4.19 33.41 2.03
C ARG A 308 -4.83 32.48 1.01
N PHE A 309 -4.69 32.78 -0.27
CA PHE A 309 -5.16 31.92 -1.34
C PHE A 309 -4.37 30.61 -1.41
N GLY A 310 -3.03 30.68 -1.31
CA GLY A 310 -2.18 29.48 -1.20
C GLY A 310 -2.53 28.60 0.00
N GLU A 311 -2.75 29.20 1.18
CA GLU A 311 -3.18 28.48 2.39
C GLU A 311 -4.56 27.84 2.23
N PHE A 312 -5.49 28.52 1.56
CA PHE A 312 -6.81 27.97 1.22
C PHE A 312 -6.71 26.77 0.29
N LEU A 313 -5.93 26.87 -0.79
CA LEU A 313 -5.72 25.78 -1.75
C LEU A 313 -5.06 24.57 -1.08
N GLU A 314 -4.09 24.82 -0.20
CA GLU A 314 -3.45 23.76 0.57
C GLU A 314 -4.43 23.08 1.54
N GLU A 315 -5.30 23.85 2.19
CA GLU A 315 -6.35 23.27 3.02
C GLU A 315 -7.36 22.46 2.20
N CYS A 316 -7.72 22.92 0.99
CA CYS A 316 -8.55 22.15 0.08
C CYS A 316 -7.90 20.79 -0.24
N ARG A 317 -6.60 20.78 -0.49
CA ARG A 317 -5.84 19.56 -0.75
C ARG A 317 -5.85 18.61 0.45
N LEU A 318 -5.53 19.13 1.65
CA LEU A 318 -5.49 18.34 2.88
C LEU A 318 -6.87 17.77 3.28
N ARG A 319 -7.96 18.47 2.91
CA ARG A 319 -9.35 18.01 3.15
C ARG A 319 -9.91 17.15 2.02
N SER A 320 -9.24 17.05 0.87
CA SER A 320 -9.85 16.56 -0.38
C SER A 320 -11.16 17.28 -0.72
N PHE A 321 -11.17 18.60 -0.54
CA PHE A 321 -12.35 19.45 -0.68
C PHE A 321 -12.69 19.72 -2.16
N ASP A 322 -13.97 19.61 -2.50
CA ASP A 322 -14.47 19.93 -3.83
C ASP A 322 -14.63 21.44 -4.05
N LEU A 323 -13.73 22.03 -4.84
CA LEU A 323 -13.75 23.45 -5.21
C LEU A 323 -15.01 23.85 -6.01
N LYS A 324 -15.79 22.90 -6.54
CA LYS A 324 -17.11 23.20 -7.12
C LYS A 324 -18.03 23.87 -6.10
N LYS A 325 -17.90 23.56 -4.81
CA LYS A 325 -18.71 24.18 -3.73
C LYS A 325 -18.47 25.69 -3.58
N VAL A 326 -17.24 26.15 -3.84
CA VAL A 326 -16.89 27.58 -3.84
C VAL A 326 -17.29 28.23 -5.15
N THR A 327 -16.89 27.64 -6.28
CA THR A 327 -17.13 28.23 -7.60
C THR A 327 -18.61 28.31 -7.96
N SER A 328 -19.42 27.33 -7.57
CA SER A 328 -20.89 27.37 -7.75
C SER A 328 -21.51 28.53 -6.97
N ARG A 329 -21.07 28.77 -5.74
CA ARG A 329 -21.59 29.85 -4.90
C ARG A 329 -21.17 31.23 -5.37
N MET A 330 -20.00 31.35 -5.98
CA MET A 330 -19.56 32.58 -6.63
C MET A 330 -20.33 32.90 -7.91
N ARG A 331 -20.87 31.89 -8.63
CA ARG A 331 -21.70 32.10 -9.83
C ARG A 331 -23.12 32.60 -9.53
N ILE A 332 -23.61 32.38 -8.30
CA ILE A 332 -24.96 32.76 -7.87
C ILE A 332 -24.99 34.22 -7.34
N ARG A 333 -23.82 34.84 -7.14
CA ARG A 333 -23.66 36.23 -6.69
C ARG A 333 -23.36 37.17 -7.84
#